data_AF-A0A1X7F8B7-F1
#
_entry.id   AF-A0A1X7F8B7-F1
#
_cell.length_a   1.000
_cell.length_b   1.000
_cell.length_c   1.000
_cell.angle_alpha   90.00
_cell.angle_beta   90.00
_cell.angle_gamma   90.00
#
_symmetry.space_group_name_H-M   'P 1'
#
loop_
_entity.id
_entity.type
_entity.pdbx_description
1 polymer ?
#
loop_
_entity_poly.entity_id
_entity_poly.type
_entity_poly.pdbx_seq_one_letter_code
_entity_poly.pdbx_strand_id
1 'polypeptide(L)'
;MAEPSPDLTVAASGLIGPALSALVGVLMRHSQLVQRGERRFLSPFLLLEIPTVAGMGIVGGGVGSYLELAPSVTWAVAAVLGWLGPQALALLVRAVAQRAGVKIDPDKAAP
;
A
#
# COMPACT_ATOMS: atom_id res chain seq x y z
N MET A 1 -11.59 -1.54 -29.92
CA MET A 1 -11.42 -1.36 -28.47
C MET A 1 -12.66 -0.64 -27.98
N ALA A 2 -13.43 -1.24 -27.05
CA ALA A 2 -14.52 -0.52 -26.41
C ALA A 2 -13.94 0.55 -25.49
N GLU A 3 -14.47 1.77 -25.53
CA GLU A 3 -14.03 2.83 -24.61
C GLU A 3 -14.47 2.48 -23.18
N PRO A 4 -13.58 2.66 -22.18
CA PRO A 4 -13.92 2.41 -20.78
C PRO A 4 -15.03 3.38 -20.31
N SER A 5 -15.86 2.93 -19.37
CA SER A 5 -16.90 3.79 -18.80
C SER A 5 -16.30 5.01 -18.06
N PRO A 6 -17.00 6.15 -18.02
CA PRO A 6 -16.50 7.39 -17.39
C PRO A 6 -16.14 7.21 -15.90
N ASP A 7 -16.88 6.38 -15.17
CA ASP A 7 -16.59 6.11 -13.76
C ASP A 7 -15.27 5.33 -13.57
N LEU A 8 -14.94 4.45 -14.53
CA LEU A 8 -13.73 3.65 -14.48
C LEU A 8 -12.49 4.52 -14.73
N THR A 9 -12.59 5.49 -15.64
CA THR A 9 -11.49 6.41 -15.95
C THR A 9 -11.23 7.38 -14.79
N VAL A 10 -12.28 7.85 -14.12
CA VAL A 10 -12.16 8.66 -12.89
C VAL A 10 -11.52 7.85 -11.75
N ALA A 11 -12.00 6.62 -11.52
CA ALA A 11 -11.41 5.74 -10.50
C ALA A 11 -9.93 5.41 -10.80
N ALA A 12 -9.59 5.10 -12.05
CA ALA A 12 -8.23 4.78 -12.46
C ALA A 12 -7.29 5.99 -12.34
N SER A 13 -7.72 7.17 -12.77
CA SER A 13 -6.92 8.39 -12.68
C SER A 13 -6.65 8.80 -11.23
N GLY A 14 -7.63 8.61 -10.34
CA GLY A 14 -7.47 8.85 -8.90
C GLY A 14 -6.42 7.95 -8.22
N LEU A 15 -6.11 6.79 -8.82
CA LEU A 15 -5.13 5.83 -8.29
C LEU A 15 -3.69 6.08 -8.75
N ILE A 16 -3.47 6.90 -9.78
CA ILE A 16 -2.12 7.13 -10.34
C ILE A 16 -1.18 7.68 -9.26
N GLY A 17 -1.57 8.76 -8.58
CA GLY A 17 -0.75 9.40 -7.56
C GLY A 17 -0.43 8.47 -6.38
N PRO A 18 -1.43 7.82 -5.76
CA PRO A 18 -1.20 6.83 -4.71
C PRO A 18 -0.32 5.65 -5.16
N ALA A 19 -0.52 5.11 -6.36
CA ALA A 19 0.29 4.00 -6.88
C ALA A 19 1.75 4.40 -7.09
N LEU A 20 2.03 5.56 -7.68
CA LEU A 20 3.38 6.08 -7.84
C LEU A 20 4.05 6.35 -6.48
N SER A 21 3.28 6.85 -5.52
CA SER A 21 3.79 7.09 -4.17
C SER A 21 4.11 5.79 -3.44
N ALA A 22 3.24 4.77 -3.56
CA ALA A 22 3.50 3.44 -3.04
C ALA A 22 4.76 2.82 -3.67
N LEU A 23 4.99 3.03 -4.97
CA LEU A 23 6.23 2.63 -5.65
C LEU A 23 7.46 3.26 -4.99
N VAL A 24 7.44 4.56 -4.71
CA VAL A 24 8.53 5.25 -4.01
C VAL A 24 8.79 4.62 -2.64
N GLY A 25 7.74 4.35 -1.86
CA GLY A 25 7.85 3.69 -0.57
C GLY A 25 8.50 2.31 -0.65
N VAL A 26 8.05 1.48 -1.60
CA VAL A 26 8.60 0.15 -1.86
C VAL A 26 10.09 0.24 -2.25
N LEU A 27 10.46 1.19 -3.11
CA LEU A 27 11.85 1.41 -3.51
C LEU A 27 12.73 1.89 -2.34
N MET A 28 12.20 2.74 -1.46
CA MET A 28 12.90 3.14 -0.23
C MET A 28 13.18 1.94 0.67
N ARG A 29 12.18 1.07 0.88
CA ARG A 29 12.36 -0.17 1.65
C ARG A 29 13.41 -1.07 0.99
N HIS A 30 13.30 -1.28 -0.32
CA HIS A 30 14.26 -2.11 -1.07
C HIS A 30 15.68 -1.57 -0.95
N SER A 31 15.87 -0.25 -1.08
CA SER A 31 17.17 0.41 -0.87
C SER A 31 17.75 0.13 0.52
N GLN A 32 16.93 0.20 1.58
CA GLN A 32 17.37 -0.12 2.93
C GLN A 32 17.81 -1.59 3.07
N LEU A 33 17.06 -2.53 2.49
CA LEU A 33 17.42 -3.95 2.51
C LEU A 33 18.73 -4.23 1.75
N VAL A 34 18.95 -3.54 0.63
CA VAL A 34 20.19 -3.65 -0.14
C VAL A 34 21.37 -3.10 0.64
N GLN A 35 21.21 -1.93 1.28
CA GLN A 35 22.25 -1.32 2.11
C GLN A 35 22.63 -2.20 3.31
N ARG A 36 21.68 -2.97 3.85
CA ARG A 36 21.91 -3.94 4.93
C ARG A 36 22.51 -5.27 4.45
N GLY A 37 22.68 -5.47 3.14
CA GLY A 37 23.13 -6.74 2.57
C GLY A 37 22.08 -7.86 2.62
N GLU A 38 20.84 -7.56 2.99
CA GLU A 38 19.74 -8.53 3.10
C GLU A 38 19.11 -8.85 1.74
N ARG A 39 19.35 -8.02 0.70
CA ARG A 39 18.90 -8.24 -0.68
C ARG A 39 19.92 -7.75 -1.71
N ARG A 40 19.87 -8.33 -2.92
CA ARG A 40 20.60 -7.85 -4.10
C ARG A 40 19.91 -6.63 -4.71
N PHE A 41 20.69 -5.67 -5.23
CA PHE A 41 20.19 -4.41 -5.79
C PHE A 41 19.19 -4.60 -6.93
N LEU A 42 19.54 -5.43 -7.92
CA LEU A 42 18.67 -5.79 -9.04
C LEU A 42 18.49 -7.30 -9.03
N SER A 43 17.25 -7.74 -8.82
CA SER A 43 16.87 -9.15 -8.77
C SER A 43 15.52 -9.31 -9.46
N PRO A 44 15.24 -10.42 -10.16
CA PRO A 44 13.91 -10.72 -10.71
C PRO A 44 12.80 -10.65 -9.64
N PHE A 45 13.15 -10.87 -8.38
CA PHE A 45 12.25 -10.73 -7.24
C PHE A 45 11.74 -9.29 -7.04
N LEU A 46 12.40 -8.26 -7.60
CA LEU A 46 11.90 -6.89 -7.59
C LEU A 46 10.58 -6.76 -8.37
N LEU A 47 10.36 -7.60 -9.39
CA LEU A 47 9.10 -7.61 -10.13
C LEU A 47 7.93 -8.11 -9.26
N LEU A 48 8.21 -8.93 -8.25
CA LEU A 48 7.21 -9.37 -7.27
C LEU A 48 6.81 -8.25 -6.30
N GLU A 49 7.47 -7.10 -6.35
CA GLU A 49 7.02 -5.92 -5.63
C GLU A 49 5.87 -5.18 -6.35
N ILE A 50 5.64 -5.44 -7.65
CA ILE A 50 4.56 -4.78 -8.42
C ILE A 50 3.17 -5.01 -7.78
N PRO A 51 2.79 -6.23 -7.36
CA PRO A 51 1.56 -6.44 -6.62
C PRO A 51 1.50 -5.67 -5.30
N THR A 52 2.63 -5.51 -4.61
CA THR A 52 2.71 -4.72 -3.37
C THR A 52 2.45 -3.25 -3.67
N VAL A 53 3.05 -2.69 -4.73
CA VAL A 53 2.82 -1.32 -5.18
C VAL A 53 1.34 -1.10 -5.52
N ALA A 54 0.76 -1.99 -6.32
CA ALA A 54 -0.65 -1.90 -6.70
C ALA A 54 -1.56 -1.97 -5.47
N GLY A 55 -1.34 -2.97 -4.59
CA GLY A 55 -2.13 -3.14 -3.38
C GLY A 55 -2.03 -1.96 -2.43
N MET A 56 -0.82 -1.49 -2.12
CA MET A 56 -0.64 -0.35 -1.20
C MET A 56 -1.10 0.97 -1.80
N GLY A 57 -1.01 1.14 -3.13
CA GLY A 57 -1.60 2.28 -3.84
C GLY A 57 -3.12 2.31 -3.71
N ILE A 58 -3.78 1.16 -3.90
CA ILE A 58 -5.23 1.03 -3.72
C ILE A 58 -5.64 1.30 -2.27
N VAL A 59 -4.95 0.70 -1.30
CA VAL A 59 -5.25 0.90 0.12
C VAL A 59 -5.03 2.36 0.51
N GLY A 60 -3.91 2.96 0.10
CA GLY A 60 -3.62 4.38 0.38
C GLY A 60 -4.64 5.32 -0.24
N GLY A 61 -5.00 5.10 -1.51
CA GLY A 61 -6.06 5.85 -2.20
C GLY A 61 -7.42 5.71 -1.52
N GLY A 62 -7.78 4.49 -1.12
CA GLY A 62 -9.02 4.20 -0.40
C GLY A 62 -9.07 4.85 0.99
N VAL A 63 -7.97 4.79 1.74
CA VAL A 63 -7.85 5.47 3.05
C VAL A 63 -7.99 6.98 2.88
N GLY A 64 -7.32 7.56 1.89
CA GLY A 64 -7.43 8.99 1.59
C GLY A 64 -8.84 9.40 1.22
N SER A 65 -9.51 8.62 0.37
CA SER A 65 -10.91 8.85 0.00
C SER A 65 -11.85 8.76 1.21
N TYR A 66 -11.71 7.71 2.03
CA TYR A 66 -12.54 7.48 3.21
C TYR A 66 -12.40 8.57 4.28
N LEU A 67 -11.19 9.12 4.43
CA LEU A 67 -10.89 10.17 5.40
C LEU A 67 -10.96 11.59 4.80
N GLU A 68 -11.40 11.72 3.55
CA GLU A 68 -11.48 13.00 2.81
C GLU A 68 -10.15 13.80 2.82
N LEU A 69 -9.03 13.09 2.68
CA LEU A 69 -7.70 13.70 2.75
C LEU A 69 -7.37 14.48 1.47
N ALA A 70 -6.61 15.56 1.64
CA ALA A 70 -6.00 16.26 0.52
C ALA A 70 -5.10 15.30 -0.30
N PRO A 71 -5.01 15.47 -1.64
CA PRO A 71 -4.27 14.55 -2.51
C PRO A 71 -2.82 14.30 -2.07
N SER A 72 -2.11 15.34 -1.64
CA SER A 72 -0.73 15.23 -1.15
C SER A 72 -0.61 14.36 0.10
N VAL A 73 -1.60 14.41 0.99
CA VAL A 73 -1.64 13.58 2.20
C VAL A 73 -1.94 12.12 1.83
N THR A 74 -2.88 11.89 0.92
CA THR A 74 -3.18 10.54 0.38
C THR A 74 -1.94 9.90 -0.25
N TRP A 75 -1.13 10.68 -0.98
CA TRP A 75 0.13 10.21 -1.55
C TRP A 75 1.15 9.84 -0.48
N ALA A 76 1.30 10.68 0.55
CA ALA A 76 2.18 10.38 1.68
C ALA A 76 1.75 9.09 2.41
N VAL A 77 0.45 8.89 2.63
CA VAL A 77 -0.09 7.65 3.21
C VAL A 77 0.26 6.45 2.34
N ALA A 78 0.01 6.52 1.03
CA ALA A 78 0.33 5.44 0.10
C ALA A 78 1.84 5.12 0.07
N ALA A 79 2.70 6.13 0.14
CA ALA A 79 4.16 5.94 0.25
C ALA A 79 4.57 5.22 1.54
N VAL A 80 4.00 5.63 2.69
CA VAL A 80 4.27 4.96 3.97
C VAL A 80 3.80 3.51 3.94
N LEU A 81 2.61 3.24 3.37
CA LEU A 81 2.10 1.88 3.20
C LEU A 81 2.99 1.06 2.27
N GLY A 82 3.48 1.63 1.17
CA GLY A 82 4.45 0.98 0.29
C GLY A 82 5.76 0.64 1.01
N TRP A 83 6.24 1.54 1.86
CA TRP A 83 7.47 1.35 2.64
C TRP A 83 7.34 0.26 3.71
N LEU A 84 6.21 0.20 4.43
CA LEU A 84 5.93 -0.90 5.36
C LEU A 84 5.65 -2.22 4.61
N GLY A 85 4.97 -2.11 3.47
CA GLY A 85 4.50 -3.20 2.64
C GLY A 85 3.37 -4.02 3.26
N PRO A 86 3.22 -5.32 2.90
CA PRO A 86 2.03 -6.11 3.20
C PRO A 86 1.68 -6.23 4.69
N GLN A 87 2.67 -6.13 5.57
CA GLN A 87 2.46 -6.17 7.02
C GLN A 87 1.62 -5.00 7.52
N ALA A 88 1.65 -3.85 6.83
CA ALA A 88 0.80 -2.70 7.16
C ALA A 88 -0.69 -3.06 7.08
N LEU A 89 -1.08 -3.94 6.15
CA LEU A 89 -2.47 -4.37 6.02
C LEU A 89 -2.93 -5.12 7.27
N ALA A 90 -2.09 -5.99 7.82
CA ALA A 90 -2.41 -6.69 9.07
C ALA A 90 -2.58 -5.72 10.25
N LEU A 91 -1.72 -4.70 10.33
CA LEU A 91 -1.83 -3.64 11.35
C LEU A 91 -3.12 -2.84 11.21
N LEU A 92 -3.48 -2.44 9.99
CA LEU A 92 -4.73 -1.73 9.70
C LEU A 92 -5.95 -2.56 10.04
N VAL A 93 -5.98 -3.83 9.62
CA VAL A 93 -7.08 -4.75 9.94
C VAL A 93 -7.21 -4.92 11.45
N ARG A 94 -6.10 -5.11 12.17
CA ARG A 94 -6.10 -5.20 13.64
C ARG A 94 -6.64 -3.92 14.28
N ALA A 95 -6.20 -2.74 13.83
CA ALA A 95 -6.66 -1.46 14.35
C ALA A 95 -8.17 -1.25 14.12
N VAL A 96 -8.67 -1.60 12.93
CA VAL A 96 -10.10 -1.50 12.60
C VAL A 96 -10.92 -2.47 13.46
N ALA A 97 -10.48 -3.71 13.59
CA ALA A 97 -11.17 -4.72 14.41
C ALA A 97 -11.21 -4.34 15.90
N GLN A 98 -10.11 -3.82 16.45
CA GLN A 98 -10.09 -3.27 17.81
C GLN A 98 -11.09 -2.12 17.98
N ARG A 99 -11.13 -1.19 17.02
CA ARG A 99 -12.08 -0.07 17.03
C ARG A 99 -13.54 -0.53 16.90
N ALA A 100 -13.79 -1.62 16.20
CA ALA A 100 -15.10 -2.24 16.07
C ALA A 100 -15.51 -3.09 17.30
N GLY A 101 -14.68 -3.16 18.34
CA GLY A 101 -14.96 -3.96 19.55
C GLY A 101 -14.79 -5.47 19.35
N VAL A 102 -14.16 -5.90 18.26
CA VAL A 102 -13.84 -7.31 18.01
C VAL A 102 -12.69 -7.70 18.93
N LYS A 103 -12.92 -8.65 19.85
CA LYS A 103 -11.85 -9.24 20.66
C LYS A 103 -10.93 -10.06 19.76
N ILE A 104 -9.77 -9.49 19.43
CA ILE A 104 -8.70 -10.24 18.77
C ILE A 104 -7.97 -11.02 19.88
N ASP A 105 -8.12 -12.34 19.86
CA ASP A 105 -7.40 -13.24 20.75
C ASP A 105 -5.91 -13.27 20.35
N PRO A 106 -4.99 -12.76 21.20
CA PRO A 106 -3.57 -12.65 20.85
C PRO A 106 -2.92 -14.02 20.61
N ASP A 107 -3.44 -15.09 21.21
CA ASP A 107 -2.86 -16.44 21.14
C ASP A 107 -3.25 -17.23 19.88
N LYS A 108 -4.23 -16.75 19.10
CA LYS A 108 -4.64 -17.37 17.82
C LYS A 108 -4.10 -16.66 16.57
N ALA A 109 -3.34 -15.59 16.74
CA ALA A 109 -2.93 -14.70 15.65
C ALA A 109 -1.46 -14.86 15.20
N ALA A 110 -0.76 -15.89 15.68
CA ALA A 110 0.60 -16.24 15.23
C ALA A 110 0.57 -17.55 14.42
N PRO A 111 1.13 -17.58 13.20
CA PRO A 111 1.62 -18.83 12.62
C PRO A 111 2.89 -19.31 13.33
#